data_AF-A0A351HXH3-F1
#
_entry.id   AF-A0A351HXH3-F1
#
_cell.length_a   1.000
_cell.length_b   1.000
_cell.length_c   1.000
_cell.angle_alpha   90.00
_cell.angle_beta   90.00
_cell.angle_gamma   90.00
#
_symmetry.space_group_name_H-M   'P 1'
#
loop_
_entity.id
_entity.type
_entity.pdbx_description
1 polymer ?
#
loop_
_entity_poly.entity_id
_entity_poly.type
_entity_poly.pdbx_seq_one_letter_code
_entity_poly.pdbx_strand_id
1 'polypeptide(L)'
;MCMMIMGLPTGVFAEETDTTSDMAFGVAYRTHIENEGWTQGWMHDGSLSGSEGKGLRLEGIEIELSGDVPDGLGIQYQTHIQNKGWFQGWVSNGDLAGSVGEGLRLEAIEIKLTGTDAADYSVKYRTHIQNQGWAQGWVADGALSGSEGKGLRLEAIEIQIVETPVKIAFDAYQAALANVNEADYTSASWTVYQVVVNANVVTKADIANKITEATMAIEKAQLSLVKKADLTIYNDVLESAKEADYSAESWAIYQAVVEANVVTEENTQAEVDAATIAIIKAQKNLFKLADLTNYEAALAAVTQDMVKSGWTAYKAVVDANVVTNMNTQTEVDAATAKILAAQKSLVLYSDLTNFNKAIALYVQYGPDAANAPYTSSTWNSYTEKCESYGTLTDG
;
A
#
# COMPACT_ATOMS: atom_id res chain seq x y z
N MET A 1 -33.09 3.56 53.16
CA MET A 1 -32.55 2.23 52.82
C MET A 1 -31.11 2.44 52.37
N CYS A 2 -30.19 1.68 52.96
CA CYS A 2 -28.75 1.94 53.02
C CYS A 2 -28.05 2.21 51.69
N MET A 3 -27.13 3.16 51.79
CA MET A 3 -25.89 3.34 51.04
C MET A 3 -25.15 1.99 50.92
N MET A 4 -24.76 1.59 49.71
CA MET A 4 -23.79 0.51 49.52
C MET A 4 -22.81 0.93 48.43
N ILE A 5 -21.73 1.56 48.89
CA ILE A 5 -20.49 1.76 48.14
C ILE A 5 -19.83 0.38 48.07
N MET A 6 -19.79 -0.23 46.88
CA MET A 6 -18.90 -1.37 46.63
C MET A 6 -17.56 -0.82 46.14
N GLY A 7 -16.58 -0.79 47.05
CA GLY A 7 -15.18 -0.66 46.66
C GLY A 7 -14.75 -1.94 45.95
N LEU A 8 -14.30 -1.81 44.70
CA LEU A 8 -13.57 -2.88 44.03
C LEU A 8 -12.12 -2.81 44.53
N PRO A 9 -11.54 -3.91 45.04
CA PRO A 9 -10.14 -3.93 45.42
C PRO A 9 -9.28 -3.84 44.16
N THR A 10 -8.44 -2.80 44.11
CA THR A 10 -7.32 -2.70 43.17
C THR A 10 -6.30 -3.75 43.54
N GLY A 11 -6.34 -4.87 42.83
CA GLY A 11 -5.34 -5.94 42.89
C GLY A 11 -5.13 -6.48 41.49
N VAL A 12 -4.64 -5.63 40.59
CA VAL A 12 -4.01 -6.12 39.35
C VAL A 12 -2.66 -6.66 39.77
N PHE A 13 -2.62 -7.95 40.08
CA PHE A 13 -1.37 -8.69 40.02
C PHE A 13 -0.98 -8.68 38.55
N ALA A 14 0.14 -8.04 38.23
CA ALA A 14 0.81 -8.23 36.97
C ALA A 14 1.06 -9.74 36.84
N GLU A 15 0.34 -10.35 35.91
CA GLU A 15 0.68 -11.66 35.38
C GLU A 15 2.07 -11.49 34.77
N GLU A 16 3.10 -12.09 35.39
CA GLU A 16 4.36 -12.30 34.70
C GLU A 16 4.04 -13.22 33.53
N THR A 17 3.77 -12.62 32.38
CA THR A 17 3.73 -13.34 31.12
C THR A 17 5.06 -14.06 31.00
N ASP A 18 5.03 -15.38 31.04
CA ASP A 18 6.14 -16.24 30.68
C ASP A 18 6.40 -16.03 29.18
N THR A 19 7.12 -14.95 28.87
CA THR A 19 7.61 -14.64 27.54
C THR A 19 8.68 -15.68 27.25
N THR A 20 8.26 -16.78 26.62
CA THR A 20 9.18 -17.61 25.85
C THR A 20 9.86 -16.66 24.86
N SER A 21 11.10 -16.30 25.18
CA SER A 21 11.88 -15.30 24.46
C SER A 21 12.12 -15.81 23.04
N ASP A 22 11.55 -15.12 22.05
CA ASP A 22 11.83 -15.33 20.61
C ASP A 22 13.16 -14.66 20.20
N MET A 23 14.07 -14.45 21.16
CA MET A 23 15.38 -13.86 20.90
C MET A 23 16.19 -14.78 20.00
N ALA A 24 16.74 -14.22 18.93
CA ALA A 24 17.58 -14.94 17.96
C ALA A 24 18.97 -15.32 18.50
N PHE A 25 19.29 -14.89 19.73
CA PHE A 25 20.52 -15.23 20.44
C PHE A 25 20.22 -15.60 21.89
N GLY A 26 21.19 -16.24 22.53
CA GLY A 26 21.12 -16.68 23.92
C GLY A 26 22.51 -16.90 24.50
N VAL A 27 22.61 -17.75 25.52
CA VAL A 27 23.87 -18.10 26.18
C VAL A 27 24.16 -19.59 26.08
N ALA A 28 25.40 -19.92 25.72
CA ALA A 28 25.96 -21.26 25.77
C ALA A 28 26.95 -21.37 26.93
N TYR A 29 26.90 -22.44 27.70
CA TYR A 29 27.85 -22.69 28.78
C TYR A 29 28.12 -24.17 29.01
N ARG A 30 29.32 -24.46 29.52
CA ARG A 30 29.70 -25.82 29.95
C ARG A 30 30.56 -25.76 31.19
N THR A 31 30.52 -26.83 31.97
CA THR A 31 31.23 -26.91 33.25
C THR A 31 32.20 -28.09 33.27
N HIS A 32 33.32 -27.92 33.98
CA HIS A 32 34.24 -29.00 34.30
C HIS A 32 33.87 -29.58 35.67
N ILE A 33 33.45 -30.83 35.69
CA ILE A 33 32.97 -31.54 36.88
C ILE A 33 34.08 -32.46 37.40
N GLU A 34 34.28 -32.49 38.71
CA GLU A 34 35.21 -33.42 39.36
C GLU A 34 35.01 -34.86 38.87
N ASN A 35 36.12 -35.53 38.52
CA ASN A 35 36.19 -36.92 38.04
C ASN A 35 35.44 -37.23 36.73
N GLU A 36 34.60 -36.33 36.23
CA GLU A 36 33.82 -36.48 34.99
C GLU A 36 34.39 -35.64 33.84
N GLY A 37 35.18 -34.61 34.15
CA GLY A 37 35.75 -33.70 33.16
C GLY A 37 34.73 -32.69 32.64
N TRP A 38 34.93 -32.19 31.42
CA TRP A 38 33.97 -31.29 30.78
C TRP A 38 32.65 -32.00 30.45
N THR A 39 31.52 -31.33 30.71
CA THR A 39 30.20 -31.79 30.23
C THR A 39 30.23 -32.03 28.73
N GLN A 40 29.51 -33.05 28.26
CA GLN A 40 29.40 -33.35 26.84
C GLN A 40 28.51 -32.30 26.16
N GLY A 41 29.10 -31.49 25.29
CA GLY A 41 28.41 -30.40 24.61
C GLY A 41 28.26 -29.13 25.46
N TRP A 42 27.75 -28.09 24.81
CA TRP A 42 27.36 -26.83 25.45
C TRP A 42 25.88 -26.91 25.84
N MET A 43 25.58 -26.43 27.05
CA MET A 43 24.21 -26.23 27.53
C MET A 43 23.76 -24.84 27.11
N HIS A 44 22.46 -24.69 26.84
CA HIS A 44 21.89 -23.44 26.36
C HIS A 44 20.74 -22.99 27.26
N ASP A 45 20.65 -21.68 27.47
CA ASP A 45 19.48 -20.95 27.99
C ASP A 45 18.62 -21.72 29.00
N GLY A 46 19.01 -21.65 30.27
CA GLY A 46 18.30 -22.26 31.39
C GLY A 46 18.56 -23.76 31.56
N SER A 47 19.23 -24.42 30.60
CA SER A 47 19.56 -25.85 30.70
C SER A 47 20.63 -26.13 31.76
N LEU A 48 20.42 -27.13 32.60
CA LEU A 48 21.37 -27.45 33.66
C LEU A 48 22.77 -27.86 33.12
N SER A 49 23.83 -27.21 33.60
CA SER A 49 25.22 -27.66 33.44
C SER A 49 25.81 -28.03 34.80
N GLY A 50 26.31 -29.26 34.93
CA GLY A 50 26.83 -29.79 36.20
C GLY A 50 26.14 -31.09 36.60
N SER A 51 26.04 -31.34 37.91
CA SER A 51 25.33 -32.49 38.44
C SER A 51 24.57 -32.17 39.72
N GLU A 52 23.37 -32.71 39.85
CA GLU A 52 22.58 -32.64 41.09
C GLU A 52 22.67 -33.96 41.84
N GLY A 53 22.78 -33.89 43.17
CA GLY A 53 22.71 -35.05 44.05
C GLY A 53 23.90 -36.02 44.00
N LYS A 54 24.87 -35.81 43.11
CA LYS A 54 26.09 -36.64 43.01
C LYS A 54 27.20 -36.22 43.97
N GLY A 55 27.13 -35.01 44.53
CA GLY A 55 28.15 -34.49 45.43
C GLY A 55 29.47 -34.10 44.75
N LEU A 56 29.48 -33.93 43.43
CA LEU A 56 30.67 -33.57 42.65
C LEU A 56 30.80 -32.05 42.56
N ARG A 57 32.02 -31.53 42.71
CA ARG A 57 32.31 -30.09 42.56
C ARG A 57 32.44 -29.69 41.10
N LEU A 58 32.09 -28.44 40.81
CA LEU A 58 32.58 -27.74 39.63
C LEU A 58 34.02 -27.25 39.88
N GLU A 59 34.88 -27.38 38.88
CA GLU A 59 36.29 -26.94 38.89
C GLU A 59 36.58 -25.86 37.85
N GLY A 60 35.68 -25.67 36.89
CA GLY A 60 35.80 -24.64 35.86
C GLY A 60 34.50 -24.47 35.06
N ILE A 61 34.39 -23.34 34.38
CA ILE A 61 33.26 -22.99 33.53
C ILE A 61 33.73 -22.16 32.34
N GLU A 62 33.09 -22.37 31.20
CA GLU A 62 33.19 -21.52 30.00
C GLU A 62 31.77 -21.08 29.62
N ILE A 63 31.63 -19.80 29.26
CA ILE A 63 30.35 -19.16 28.95
C ILE A 63 30.55 -18.26 27.73
N GLU A 64 29.74 -18.45 26.70
CA GLU A 64 29.74 -17.63 25.49
C GLU A 64 28.31 -17.26 25.08
N LEU A 65 28.17 -16.15 24.35
CA LEU A 65 26.90 -15.84 23.70
C LEU A 65 26.77 -16.72 22.44
N SER A 66 25.55 -17.19 22.17
CA SER A 66 25.28 -18.09 21.04
C SER A 66 24.11 -17.59 20.19
N GLY A 67 24.07 -17.96 18.90
CA GLY A 67 23.04 -17.51 17.95
C GLY A 67 23.40 -16.19 17.25
N ASP A 68 22.39 -15.41 16.88
CA ASP A 68 22.54 -14.14 16.17
C ASP A 68 22.83 -12.99 17.15
N VAL A 69 24.00 -13.05 17.79
CA VAL A 69 24.41 -12.11 18.84
C VAL A 69 24.51 -10.68 18.28
N PRO A 70 23.85 -9.68 18.90
CA PRO A 70 23.99 -8.27 18.51
C PRO A 70 25.43 -7.78 18.50
N ASP A 71 25.77 -6.94 17.52
CA ASP A 71 27.12 -6.40 17.37
C ASP A 71 27.59 -5.66 18.63
N GLY A 72 28.76 -6.05 19.13
CA GLY A 72 29.36 -5.43 20.31
C GLY A 72 28.80 -5.91 21.65
N LEU A 73 27.79 -6.79 21.68
CA LEU A 73 27.36 -7.48 22.89
C LEU A 73 28.34 -8.61 23.24
N GLY A 74 28.71 -8.70 24.51
CA GLY A 74 29.61 -9.74 25.02
C GLY A 74 29.26 -10.14 26.45
N ILE A 75 29.83 -11.25 26.91
CA ILE A 75 29.61 -11.77 28.26
C ILE A 75 30.93 -11.86 29.01
N GLN A 76 30.91 -11.43 30.28
CA GLN A 76 32.02 -11.51 31.21
C GLN A 76 31.62 -12.26 32.46
N TYR A 77 32.55 -13.04 33.00
CA TYR A 77 32.35 -13.79 34.22
C TYR A 77 33.63 -13.98 35.02
N GLN A 78 33.47 -14.20 36.32
CA GLN A 78 34.56 -14.56 37.23
C GLN A 78 34.05 -15.57 38.26
N THR A 79 34.96 -16.37 38.82
CA THR A 79 34.63 -17.40 39.82
C THR A 79 35.46 -17.22 41.09
N HIS A 80 34.85 -17.52 42.24
CA HIS A 80 35.55 -17.64 43.52
C HIS A 80 36.02 -19.09 43.68
N ILE A 81 37.32 -19.30 43.78
CA ILE A 81 37.96 -20.61 43.80
C ILE A 81 38.51 -20.89 45.19
N GLN A 82 38.31 -22.10 45.68
CA GLN A 82 38.87 -22.56 46.97
C GLN A 82 40.36 -22.23 47.10
N ASN A 83 40.75 -21.69 48.26
CA ASN A 83 42.12 -21.30 48.62
C ASN A 83 42.78 -20.22 47.74
N LYS A 84 42.14 -19.80 46.64
CA LYS A 84 42.64 -18.75 45.73
C LYS A 84 41.81 -17.46 45.83
N GLY A 85 40.57 -17.55 46.29
CA GLY A 85 39.64 -16.43 46.30
C GLY A 85 39.07 -16.17 44.90
N TRP A 86 38.64 -14.93 44.65
CA TRP A 86 38.25 -14.51 43.30
C TRP A 86 39.40 -14.66 42.31
N PHE A 87 39.11 -15.25 41.17
CA PHE A 87 40.03 -15.29 40.03
C PHE A 87 40.53 -13.87 39.71
N GLN A 88 41.80 -13.72 39.31
CA GLN A 88 42.38 -12.39 39.05
C GLN A 88 41.89 -11.82 37.72
N GLY A 89 40.68 -11.26 37.72
CA GLY A 89 40.05 -10.60 36.58
C GLY A 89 38.80 -11.32 36.05
N TRP A 90 38.02 -10.58 35.27
CA TRP A 90 36.89 -11.12 34.53
C TRP A 90 37.41 -11.75 33.23
N VAL A 91 37.05 -13.01 32.99
CA VAL A 91 37.26 -13.66 31.69
C VAL A 91 36.05 -13.38 30.79
N SER A 92 36.19 -13.60 29.48
CA SER A 92 35.16 -13.23 28.50
C SER A 92 34.91 -14.34 27.49
N ASN A 93 33.69 -14.42 26.96
CA ASN A 93 33.35 -15.09 25.70
C ASN A 93 34.07 -16.44 25.44
N GLY A 94 33.77 -17.45 26.25
CA GLY A 94 34.28 -18.81 26.08
C GLY A 94 35.61 -19.08 26.78
N ASP A 95 36.27 -18.07 27.36
CA ASP A 95 37.51 -18.25 28.12
C ASP A 95 37.29 -19.01 29.43
N LEU A 96 38.22 -19.89 29.83
CA LEU A 96 38.09 -20.66 31.07
C LEU A 96 38.11 -19.77 32.33
N ALA A 97 37.06 -19.86 33.15
CA ALA A 97 37.07 -19.44 34.55
C ALA A 97 37.14 -20.65 35.49
N GLY A 98 38.31 -20.93 36.06
CA GLY A 98 38.47 -22.03 37.01
C GLY A 98 39.91 -22.47 37.25
N SER A 99 40.04 -23.68 37.79
CA SER A 99 41.30 -24.31 38.20
C SER A 99 41.31 -25.78 37.80
N VAL A 100 41.02 -26.04 36.51
CA VAL A 100 40.96 -27.39 35.94
C VAL A 100 42.28 -28.13 36.17
N GLY A 101 42.20 -29.35 36.71
CA GLY A 101 43.37 -30.19 36.99
C GLY A 101 44.08 -29.89 38.32
N GLU A 102 43.64 -28.87 39.08
CA GLU A 102 44.21 -28.55 40.39
C GLU A 102 43.42 -29.12 41.57
N GLY A 103 42.24 -29.70 41.32
CA GLY A 103 41.40 -30.29 42.36
C GLY A 103 40.72 -29.29 43.29
N LEU A 104 40.60 -28.02 42.88
CA LEU A 104 39.97 -26.96 43.67
C LEU A 104 38.54 -26.71 43.19
N ARG A 105 37.61 -26.50 44.14
CA ARG A 105 36.19 -26.20 43.85
C ARG A 105 35.97 -24.74 43.50
N LEU A 106 34.98 -24.51 42.64
CA LEU A 106 34.28 -23.22 42.57
C LEU A 106 33.33 -23.10 43.76
N GLU A 107 33.26 -21.91 44.35
CA GLU A 107 32.40 -21.58 45.50
C GLU A 107 31.36 -20.50 45.17
N ALA A 108 31.67 -19.60 44.23
CA ALA A 108 30.77 -18.56 43.74
C ALA A 108 31.09 -18.16 42.30
N ILE A 109 30.15 -17.49 41.65
CA ILE A 109 30.27 -16.95 40.29
C ILE A 109 29.53 -15.60 40.20
N GLU A 110 30.09 -14.70 39.41
CA GLU A 110 29.43 -13.48 38.94
C GLU A 110 29.49 -13.44 37.41
N ILE A 111 28.40 -13.04 36.77
CA ILE A 111 28.23 -13.01 35.32
C ILE A 111 27.56 -11.69 34.95
N LYS A 112 28.10 -10.97 33.96
CA LYS A 112 27.50 -9.73 33.46
C LYS A 112 27.63 -9.64 31.95
N LEU A 113 26.67 -8.96 31.33
CA LEU A 113 26.77 -8.55 29.94
C LEU A 113 27.64 -7.29 29.81
N THR A 114 28.23 -7.13 28.65
CA THR A 114 29.10 -6.01 28.26
C THR A 114 28.78 -5.61 26.83
N GLY A 115 29.11 -4.38 26.45
CA GLY A 115 28.79 -3.86 25.12
C GLY A 115 27.82 -2.70 25.14
N THR A 116 27.56 -2.14 23.96
CA THR A 116 26.63 -1.01 23.78
C THR A 116 25.18 -1.41 24.05
N ASP A 117 24.82 -2.65 23.72
CA ASP A 117 23.45 -3.15 23.78
C ASP A 117 23.17 -3.91 25.09
N ALA A 118 24.15 -4.00 25.99
CA ALA A 118 24.01 -4.72 27.25
C ALA A 118 22.87 -4.18 28.13
N ALA A 119 22.50 -2.91 28.01
CA ALA A 119 21.39 -2.32 28.75
C ALA A 119 20.00 -2.83 28.30
N ASP A 120 19.90 -3.41 27.10
CA ASP A 120 18.65 -3.95 26.60
C ASP A 120 18.35 -5.36 27.14
N TYR A 121 19.35 -6.04 27.70
CA TYR A 121 19.28 -7.43 28.14
C TYR A 121 19.74 -7.60 29.60
N SER A 122 19.35 -8.72 30.21
CA SER A 122 19.81 -9.12 31.54
C SER A 122 20.25 -10.58 31.49
N VAL A 123 21.42 -10.88 32.07
CA VAL A 123 21.88 -12.25 32.26
C VAL A 123 21.45 -12.73 33.64
N LYS A 124 20.53 -13.69 33.68
CA LYS A 124 20.07 -14.33 34.91
C LYS A 124 20.78 -15.65 35.09
N TYR A 125 21.23 -15.94 36.30
CA TYR A 125 21.87 -17.20 36.64
C TYR A 125 21.57 -17.63 38.06
N ARG A 126 21.66 -18.92 38.30
CA ARG A 126 21.60 -19.52 39.64
C ARG A 126 22.55 -20.69 39.71
N THR A 127 22.95 -21.07 40.91
CA THR A 127 23.85 -22.20 41.15
C THR A 127 23.29 -23.18 42.17
N HIS A 128 23.49 -24.48 41.96
CA HIS A 128 23.25 -25.51 42.96
C HIS A 128 24.43 -25.56 43.92
N ILE A 129 24.20 -25.16 45.17
CA ILE A 129 25.25 -25.04 46.20
C ILE A 129 25.18 -26.25 47.13
N GLN A 130 26.33 -26.80 47.50
CA GLN A 130 26.42 -27.92 48.45
C GLN A 130 25.57 -27.67 49.71
N ASN A 131 24.76 -28.67 50.08
CA ASN A 131 23.85 -28.67 51.23
C ASN A 131 22.73 -27.60 51.19
N GLN A 132 22.68 -26.75 50.16
CA GLN A 132 21.71 -25.65 50.03
C GLN A 132 20.87 -25.77 48.75
N GLY A 133 21.32 -26.56 47.78
CA GLY A 133 20.67 -26.69 46.47
C GLY A 133 20.50 -25.34 45.79
N TRP A 134 19.33 -25.11 45.20
CA TRP A 134 18.96 -23.88 44.49
C TRP A 134 18.36 -22.79 45.39
N ALA A 135 18.51 -22.87 46.71
CA ALA A 135 17.79 -22.00 47.66
C ALA A 135 18.07 -20.49 47.50
N GLN A 136 19.21 -20.10 46.90
CA GLN A 136 19.51 -18.69 46.62
C GLN A 136 18.63 -18.10 45.50
N GLY A 137 18.06 -18.93 44.63
CA GLY A 137 17.28 -18.49 43.47
C GLY A 137 18.15 -17.84 42.38
N TRP A 138 17.48 -17.17 41.44
CA TRP A 138 18.11 -16.45 40.33
C TRP A 138 18.66 -15.11 40.80
N VAL A 139 19.91 -14.84 40.44
CA VAL A 139 20.55 -13.53 40.52
C VAL A 139 20.82 -13.02 39.08
N ALA A 140 21.21 -11.76 38.94
CA ALA A 140 21.44 -11.17 37.62
C ALA A 140 22.60 -10.16 37.63
N ASP A 141 23.15 -9.92 36.43
CA ASP A 141 23.95 -8.74 36.08
C ASP A 141 25.08 -8.39 37.08
N GLY A 142 25.91 -9.38 37.35
CA GLY A 142 27.10 -9.28 38.21
C GLY A 142 26.84 -9.54 39.69
N ALA A 143 25.60 -9.84 40.10
CA ALA A 143 25.30 -10.22 41.47
C ALA A 143 25.82 -11.63 41.81
N LEU A 144 26.39 -11.82 43.00
CA LEU A 144 26.97 -13.09 43.40
C LEU A 144 25.96 -14.26 43.44
N SER A 145 26.26 -15.36 42.76
CA SER A 145 25.63 -16.68 42.95
C SER A 145 26.61 -17.65 43.60
N GLY A 146 26.25 -18.29 44.71
CA GLY A 146 27.14 -19.14 45.49
C GLY A 146 27.41 -18.62 46.89
N SER A 147 28.61 -18.88 47.41
CA SER A 147 29.04 -18.38 48.71
C SER A 147 30.52 -18.09 48.79
N GLU A 148 30.88 -16.99 49.42
CA GLU A 148 32.28 -16.67 49.76
C GLU A 148 32.60 -17.14 51.19
N GLY A 149 33.77 -17.74 51.37
CA GLY A 149 34.33 -18.05 52.69
C GLY A 149 33.62 -19.12 53.51
N LYS A 150 32.52 -19.71 53.00
CA LYS A 150 31.77 -20.80 53.65
C LYS A 150 32.30 -22.19 53.31
N GLY A 151 33.17 -22.30 52.31
CA GLY A 151 33.75 -23.57 51.90
C GLY A 151 32.78 -24.52 51.19
N LEU A 152 31.66 -24.01 50.67
CA LEU A 152 30.65 -24.80 49.96
C LEU A 152 30.98 -24.84 48.47
N ARG A 153 30.95 -26.03 47.86
CA ARG A 153 31.14 -26.18 46.41
C ARG A 153 29.88 -25.82 45.64
N LEU A 154 30.06 -25.30 44.43
CA LEU A 154 29.06 -25.34 43.38
C LEU A 154 29.03 -26.73 42.76
N GLU A 155 27.83 -27.23 42.44
CA GLU A 155 27.61 -28.56 41.84
C GLU A 155 26.94 -28.48 40.46
N ALA A 156 26.13 -27.44 40.22
CA ALA A 156 25.50 -27.15 38.94
C ALA A 156 25.19 -25.66 38.78
N ILE A 157 24.91 -25.23 37.55
CA ILE A 157 24.54 -23.86 37.18
C ILE A 157 23.50 -23.86 36.05
N GLU A 158 22.62 -22.86 36.08
CA GLU A 158 21.74 -22.50 34.97
C GLU A 158 21.94 -21.01 34.66
N ILE A 159 21.97 -20.65 33.37
CA ILE A 159 22.20 -19.30 32.88
C ILE A 159 21.22 -19.05 31.73
N GLN A 160 20.56 -17.90 31.72
CA GLN A 160 19.69 -17.47 30.64
C GLN A 160 19.83 -15.97 30.40
N ILE A 161 19.59 -15.54 29.17
CA ILE A 161 19.45 -14.13 28.83
C ILE A 161 17.96 -13.81 28.67
N VAL A 162 17.54 -12.65 29.16
CA VAL A 162 16.19 -12.12 28.94
C VAL A 162 16.26 -10.67 28.47
N GLU A 163 15.25 -10.23 27.73
CA GLU A 163 15.07 -8.81 27.46
C GLU A 163 14.70 -8.07 28.75
N THR A 164 15.20 -6.84 28.89
CA THR A 164 14.78 -5.98 30.00
C THR A 164 13.35 -5.46 29.80
N PRO A 165 12.61 -5.16 30.87
CA PRO A 165 11.30 -4.52 30.75
C PRO A 165 11.34 -3.20 29.97
N VAL A 166 12.46 -2.46 30.06
CA VAL A 166 12.66 -1.22 29.30
C VAL A 166 12.76 -1.49 27.81
N LYS A 167 13.54 -2.49 27.39
CA LYS A 167 13.65 -2.92 25.99
C LYS A 167 12.29 -3.31 25.42
N ILE A 168 11.54 -4.17 26.12
CA ILE A 168 10.21 -4.61 25.71
C ILE A 168 9.27 -3.41 25.54
N ALA A 169 9.22 -2.52 26.54
CA ALA A 169 8.33 -1.35 26.50
C ALA A 169 8.74 -0.36 25.39
N PHE A 170 10.04 -0.16 25.18
CA PHE A 170 10.55 0.78 24.17
C PHE A 170 10.31 0.27 22.74
N ASP A 171 10.46 -1.02 22.49
CA ASP A 171 10.13 -1.61 21.20
C ASP A 171 8.64 -1.48 20.88
N ALA A 172 7.76 -1.71 21.88
CA ALA A 172 6.33 -1.48 21.73
C ALA A 172 5.99 -0.01 21.44
N TYR A 173 6.67 0.93 22.11
CA TYR A 173 6.53 2.37 21.83
C TYR A 173 6.89 2.71 20.37
N GLN A 174 8.03 2.19 19.88
CA GLN A 174 8.47 2.41 18.51
C GLN A 174 7.50 1.77 17.49
N ALA A 175 7.01 0.56 17.77
CA ALA A 175 6.01 -0.10 16.94
C ALA A 175 4.71 0.68 16.88
N ALA A 176 4.23 1.22 18.01
CA ALA A 176 3.04 2.06 18.05
C ALA A 176 3.20 3.30 17.16
N LEU A 177 4.34 4.00 17.24
CA LEU A 177 4.60 5.17 16.38
C LEU A 177 4.60 4.83 14.89
N ALA A 178 5.14 3.66 14.51
CA ALA A 178 5.23 3.21 13.12
C ALA A 178 3.89 2.69 12.54
N ASN A 179 2.88 2.45 13.39
CA ASN A 179 1.62 1.84 12.99
C ASN A 179 0.70 2.74 12.15
N VAL A 180 0.98 4.05 12.08
CA VAL A 180 0.16 5.03 11.36
C VAL A 180 1.00 5.90 10.43
N ASN A 181 0.43 6.28 9.29
CA ASN A 181 1.07 7.10 8.28
C ASN A 181 0.25 8.38 8.02
N GLU A 182 0.91 9.54 8.09
CA GLU A 182 0.30 10.86 7.85
C GLU A 182 -0.51 10.93 6.56
N ALA A 183 -0.05 10.27 5.49
CA ALA A 183 -0.68 10.31 4.19
C ALA A 183 -2.13 9.76 4.19
N ASP A 184 -2.46 8.87 5.12
CA ASP A 184 -3.74 8.16 5.16
C ASP A 184 -4.83 8.92 5.93
N TYR A 185 -4.45 9.97 6.68
CA TYR A 185 -5.31 10.67 7.60
C TYR A 185 -5.44 12.16 7.25
N THR A 186 -6.57 12.76 7.62
CA THR A 186 -6.81 14.20 7.41
C THR A 186 -5.78 15.02 8.17
N SER A 187 -5.36 16.14 7.60
CA SER A 187 -4.43 17.09 8.23
C SER A 187 -4.84 17.54 9.63
N ALA A 188 -6.15 17.75 9.86
CA ALA A 188 -6.69 18.19 11.14
C ALA A 188 -6.53 17.14 12.25
N SER A 189 -6.94 15.89 12.00
CA SER A 189 -6.80 14.81 12.99
C SER A 189 -5.33 14.42 13.23
N TRP A 190 -4.49 14.47 12.18
CA TRP A 190 -3.05 14.25 12.32
C TRP A 190 -2.38 15.28 13.22
N THR A 191 -2.74 16.55 13.08
CA THR A 191 -2.24 17.63 13.94
C THR A 191 -2.56 17.35 15.41
N VAL A 192 -3.78 16.88 15.72
CA VAL A 192 -4.18 16.50 17.09
C VAL A 192 -3.39 15.30 17.59
N TYR A 193 -3.20 14.28 16.76
CA TYR A 193 -2.37 13.11 17.09
C TYR A 193 -0.93 13.53 17.42
N GLN A 194 -0.34 14.41 16.63
CA GLN A 194 1.04 14.86 16.84
C GLN A 194 1.24 15.65 18.14
N VAL A 195 0.22 16.36 18.63
CA VAL A 195 0.28 16.98 19.97
C VAL A 195 0.46 15.91 21.05
N VAL A 196 -0.22 14.77 20.94
CA VAL A 196 -0.10 13.66 21.89
C VAL A 196 1.28 13.00 21.78
N VAL A 197 1.75 12.73 20.56
CA VAL A 197 3.10 12.16 20.34
C VAL A 197 4.17 13.05 20.97
N ASN A 198 4.14 14.35 20.69
CA ASN A 198 5.12 15.30 21.23
C ASN A 198 5.08 15.42 22.76
N ALA A 199 3.93 15.18 23.38
CA ALA A 199 3.79 15.19 24.84
C ALA A 199 4.28 13.89 25.51
N ASN A 200 4.41 12.80 24.75
CA ASN A 200 4.71 11.45 25.25
C ASN A 200 6.05 10.93 24.74
N VAL A 201 7.01 11.82 24.45
CA VAL A 201 8.36 11.42 24.04
C VAL A 201 9.10 10.75 25.20
N VAL A 202 9.57 9.52 24.94
CA VAL A 202 10.35 8.72 25.89
C VAL A 202 11.62 8.17 25.22
N THR A 203 12.57 7.73 26.04
CA THR A 203 13.86 7.17 25.63
C THR A 203 14.17 5.89 26.41
N LYS A 204 15.19 5.13 26.00
CA LYS A 204 15.67 3.96 26.76
C LYS A 204 16.20 4.27 28.18
N ALA A 205 16.39 5.55 28.52
CA ALA A 205 16.75 5.96 29.87
C ALA A 205 15.53 6.05 30.81
N ASP A 206 14.31 6.06 30.26
CA ASP A 206 13.08 6.09 31.03
C ASP A 206 12.72 4.70 31.60
N ILE A 207 12.00 4.68 32.72
CA ILE A 207 11.51 3.44 33.31
C ILE A 207 10.40 2.82 32.45
N ALA A 208 10.34 1.49 32.44
CA ALA A 208 9.38 0.73 31.64
C ALA A 208 7.93 1.22 31.80
N ASN A 209 7.46 1.46 33.03
CA ASN A 209 6.09 1.95 33.27
C ASN A 209 5.79 3.29 32.58
N LYS A 210 6.74 4.23 32.57
CA LYS A 210 6.58 5.53 31.90
C LYS A 210 6.48 5.34 30.38
N ILE A 211 7.30 4.46 29.81
CA ILE A 211 7.27 4.14 28.39
C ILE A 211 5.93 3.48 28.03
N THR A 212 5.47 2.51 28.84
CA THR A 212 4.16 1.87 28.65
C THR A 212 3.00 2.87 28.70
N GLU A 213 3.01 3.80 29.66
CA GLU A 213 2.00 4.87 29.74
C GLU A 213 2.00 5.78 28.51
N ALA A 214 3.19 6.14 28.00
CA ALA A 214 3.35 6.91 26.77
C ALA A 214 2.79 6.16 25.55
N THR A 215 3.12 4.86 25.41
CA THR A 215 2.59 4.00 24.35
C THR A 215 1.06 3.95 24.38
N MET A 216 0.46 3.71 25.54
CA MET A 216 -1.00 3.68 25.69
C MET A 216 -1.66 5.02 25.32
N ALA A 217 -1.02 6.14 25.65
CA ALA A 217 -1.51 7.46 25.27
C ALA A 217 -1.49 7.68 23.74
N ILE A 218 -0.41 7.23 23.08
CA ILE A 218 -0.26 7.27 21.62
C ILE A 218 -1.31 6.38 20.95
N GLU A 219 -1.44 5.12 21.35
CA GLU A 219 -2.42 4.18 20.79
C GLU A 219 -3.86 4.71 20.95
N LYS A 220 -4.18 5.31 22.10
CA LYS A 220 -5.48 5.94 22.32
C LYS A 220 -5.71 7.12 21.37
N ALA A 221 -4.69 7.93 21.10
CA ALA A 221 -4.79 9.03 20.16
C ALA A 221 -4.96 8.54 18.71
N GLN A 222 -4.36 7.40 18.35
CA GLN A 222 -4.54 6.78 17.03
C GLN A 222 -6.00 6.41 16.76
N LEU A 223 -6.76 6.00 17.79
CA LEU A 223 -8.20 5.73 17.65
C LEU A 223 -9.03 6.96 17.28
N SER A 224 -8.49 8.16 17.44
CA SER A 224 -9.15 9.43 17.10
C SER A 224 -8.73 9.98 15.73
N LEU A 225 -7.83 9.29 15.01
CA LEU A 225 -7.44 9.68 13.66
C LEU A 225 -8.61 9.50 12.68
N VAL A 226 -8.75 10.46 11.77
CA VAL A 226 -9.80 10.47 10.75
C VAL A 226 -9.15 10.18 9.41
N LYS A 227 -9.55 9.07 8.77
CA LYS A 227 -9.04 8.70 7.44
C LYS A 227 -9.51 9.69 6.39
N LYS A 228 -8.67 9.92 5.39
CA LYS A 228 -9.04 10.69 4.21
C LYS A 228 -10.17 10.01 3.43
N ALA A 229 -11.05 10.82 2.82
CA ALA A 229 -12.12 10.30 1.99
C ALA A 229 -11.61 9.80 0.63
N ASP A 230 -12.25 8.75 0.12
CA ASP A 230 -12.00 8.20 -1.21
C ASP A 230 -12.78 9.00 -2.26
N LEU A 231 -12.05 9.64 -3.18
CA LEU A 231 -12.59 10.47 -4.26
C LEU A 231 -12.72 9.73 -5.60
N THR A 232 -12.41 8.43 -5.67
CA THR A 232 -12.38 7.68 -6.93
C THR A 232 -13.71 7.80 -7.69
N ILE A 233 -14.83 7.49 -7.04
CA ILE A 233 -16.16 7.54 -7.67
C ILE A 233 -16.55 8.99 -8.02
N TYR A 234 -16.22 9.94 -7.15
CA TYR A 234 -16.50 11.36 -7.39
C TYR A 234 -15.83 11.86 -8.68
N ASN A 235 -14.54 11.54 -8.85
CA ASN A 235 -13.76 11.91 -10.03
C ASN A 235 -14.26 11.18 -11.29
N ASP A 236 -14.52 9.87 -11.21
CA ASP A 236 -15.07 9.09 -12.33
C ASP A 236 -16.39 9.67 -12.83
N VAL A 237 -17.27 10.08 -11.91
CA VAL A 237 -18.55 10.71 -12.25
C VAL A 237 -18.30 12.03 -12.99
N LEU A 238 -17.41 12.90 -12.50
CA LEU A 238 -17.11 14.17 -13.16
C LEU A 238 -16.56 13.99 -14.58
N GLU A 239 -15.68 13.02 -14.80
CA GLU A 239 -15.07 12.75 -16.10
C GLU A 239 -16.04 12.17 -17.15
N SER A 240 -17.15 11.56 -16.71
CA SER A 240 -18.11 10.90 -17.59
C SER A 240 -18.91 11.85 -18.50
N ALA A 241 -19.03 13.13 -18.14
CA ALA A 241 -19.81 14.13 -18.88
C ALA A 241 -18.88 15.12 -19.62
N LYS A 242 -19.09 15.29 -20.93
CA LYS A 242 -18.27 16.18 -21.77
C LYS A 242 -19.11 17.33 -22.29
N GLU A 243 -18.68 18.57 -22.02
CA GLU A 243 -19.42 19.79 -22.40
C GLU A 243 -19.90 19.81 -23.85
N ALA A 244 -19.05 19.37 -24.78
CA ALA A 244 -19.35 19.35 -26.21
C ALA A 244 -20.56 18.47 -26.60
N ASP A 245 -20.95 17.51 -25.77
CA ASP A 245 -22.07 16.59 -26.04
C ASP A 245 -23.43 17.18 -25.63
N TYR A 246 -23.44 18.33 -24.95
CA TYR A 246 -24.63 18.88 -24.30
C TYR A 246 -24.89 20.34 -24.67
N SER A 247 -26.14 20.78 -24.50
CA SER A 247 -26.51 22.19 -24.72
C SER A 247 -25.82 23.11 -23.70
N ALA A 248 -25.45 24.32 -24.10
CA ALA A 248 -24.88 25.32 -23.19
C ALA A 248 -25.76 25.61 -21.96
N GLU A 249 -27.09 25.66 -22.10
CA GLU A 249 -28.00 25.96 -20.98
C GLU A 249 -28.03 24.84 -19.93
N SER A 250 -28.25 23.59 -20.34
CA SER A 250 -28.23 22.46 -19.40
C SER A 250 -26.84 22.22 -18.79
N TRP A 251 -25.78 22.47 -19.56
CA TRP A 251 -24.41 22.39 -19.06
C TRP A 251 -24.14 23.43 -17.96
N ALA A 252 -24.57 24.67 -18.14
CA ALA A 252 -24.43 25.71 -17.12
C ALA A 252 -25.15 25.34 -15.80
N ILE A 253 -26.31 24.70 -15.88
CA ILE A 253 -27.03 24.19 -14.69
C ILE A 253 -26.25 23.06 -14.01
N TYR A 254 -25.73 22.11 -14.80
CA TYR A 254 -24.89 21.03 -14.29
C TYR A 254 -23.64 21.57 -13.60
N GLN A 255 -22.95 22.52 -14.23
CA GLN A 255 -21.74 23.13 -13.68
C GLN A 255 -22.01 23.86 -12.35
N ALA A 256 -23.14 24.56 -12.23
CA ALA A 256 -23.52 25.19 -10.96
C ALA A 256 -23.70 24.17 -9.82
N VAL A 257 -24.19 22.95 -10.13
CA VAL A 257 -24.25 21.86 -9.14
C VAL A 257 -22.86 21.34 -8.80
N VAL A 258 -21.98 21.15 -9.80
CA VAL A 258 -20.59 20.72 -9.56
C VAL A 258 -19.87 21.72 -8.65
N GLU A 259 -19.96 23.03 -8.93
CA GLU A 259 -19.34 24.09 -8.14
C GLU A 259 -19.83 24.13 -6.69
N ALA A 260 -21.12 23.81 -6.45
CA ALA A 260 -21.69 23.74 -5.11
C ALA A 260 -21.31 22.46 -4.34
N ASN A 261 -20.78 21.44 -5.02
CA ASN A 261 -20.48 20.11 -4.47
C ASN A 261 -18.99 19.74 -4.66
N VAL A 262 -18.11 20.74 -4.55
CA VAL A 262 -16.66 20.51 -4.52
C VAL A 262 -16.28 19.90 -3.18
N VAL A 263 -15.63 18.74 -3.25
CA VAL A 263 -15.14 18.01 -2.08
C VAL A 263 -13.66 17.66 -2.28
N THR A 264 -12.99 17.37 -1.17
CA THR A 264 -11.57 17.01 -1.12
C THR A 264 -11.38 15.78 -0.24
N GLU A 265 -10.17 15.25 -0.19
CA GLU A 265 -9.80 14.14 0.68
C GLU A 265 -9.93 14.47 2.19
N GLU A 266 -10.04 15.76 2.55
CA GLU A 266 -10.23 16.23 3.93
C GLU A 266 -11.71 16.24 4.36
N ASN A 267 -12.64 16.07 3.42
CA ASN A 267 -14.06 15.93 3.74
C ASN A 267 -14.37 14.57 4.35
N THR A 268 -15.53 14.45 5.00
CA THR A 268 -16.03 13.14 5.42
C THR A 268 -16.47 12.32 4.22
N GLN A 269 -16.37 10.99 4.29
CA GLN A 269 -16.85 10.12 3.21
C GLN A 269 -18.34 10.37 2.91
N ALA A 270 -19.16 10.66 3.92
CA ALA A 270 -20.57 10.95 3.75
C ALA A 270 -20.83 12.24 2.93
N GLU A 271 -19.97 13.26 3.08
CA GLU A 271 -20.05 14.49 2.28
C GLU A 271 -19.65 14.23 0.83
N VAL A 272 -18.59 13.44 0.61
CA VAL A 272 -18.17 13.01 -0.74
C VAL A 272 -19.27 12.20 -1.43
N ASP A 273 -19.89 11.26 -0.71
CA ASP A 273 -20.99 10.44 -1.24
C ASP A 273 -22.21 11.32 -1.58
N ALA A 274 -22.55 12.28 -0.72
CA ALA A 274 -23.66 13.21 -0.95
C ALA A 274 -23.40 14.10 -2.17
N ALA A 275 -22.19 14.65 -2.30
CA ALA A 275 -21.75 15.43 -3.45
C ALA A 275 -21.83 14.61 -4.76
N THR A 276 -21.30 13.38 -4.72
CA THR A 276 -21.34 12.44 -5.84
C THR A 276 -22.78 12.17 -6.28
N ILE A 277 -23.70 11.92 -5.34
CA ILE A 277 -25.13 11.71 -5.62
C ILE A 277 -25.76 12.96 -6.25
N ALA A 278 -25.42 14.16 -5.78
CA ALA A 278 -25.93 15.40 -6.33
C ALA A 278 -25.49 15.60 -7.79
N ILE A 279 -24.22 15.32 -8.10
CA ILE A 279 -23.66 15.43 -9.44
C ILE A 279 -24.32 14.39 -10.38
N ILE A 280 -24.46 13.13 -9.96
CA ILE A 280 -25.17 12.09 -10.74
C ILE A 280 -26.61 12.52 -11.06
N LYS A 281 -27.31 13.15 -10.11
CA LYS A 281 -28.67 13.66 -10.35
C LYS A 281 -28.67 14.80 -11.37
N ALA A 282 -27.70 15.71 -11.30
CA ALA A 282 -27.57 16.80 -12.26
C ALA A 282 -27.26 16.29 -13.67
N GLN A 283 -26.40 15.27 -13.79
CA GLN A 283 -26.08 14.63 -15.08
C GLN A 283 -27.32 14.05 -15.77
N LYS A 284 -28.26 13.48 -15.01
CA LYS A 284 -29.53 12.97 -15.57
C LYS A 284 -30.41 14.05 -16.19
N ASN A 285 -30.17 15.32 -15.84
CA ASN A 285 -30.92 16.46 -16.37
C ASN A 285 -30.18 17.16 -17.53
N LEU A 286 -29.02 16.66 -17.94
CA LEU A 286 -28.29 17.19 -19.09
C LEU A 286 -29.08 16.97 -20.39
N PHE A 287 -29.12 18.01 -21.23
CA PHE A 287 -29.75 17.96 -22.54
C PHE A 287 -28.71 17.62 -23.60
N LYS A 288 -28.73 16.38 -24.09
CA LYS A 288 -27.78 15.88 -25.09
C LYS A 288 -28.11 16.42 -26.48
N LEU A 289 -27.10 16.95 -27.18
CA LEU A 289 -27.24 17.45 -28.54
C LEU A 289 -27.43 16.27 -29.52
N ALA A 290 -28.30 16.47 -30.52
CA ALA A 290 -28.49 15.50 -31.59
C ALA A 290 -27.34 15.56 -32.61
N ASP A 291 -26.98 14.39 -33.14
CA ASP A 291 -26.03 14.23 -34.23
C ASP A 291 -26.71 14.54 -35.57
N LEU A 292 -26.21 15.58 -36.25
CA LEU A 292 -26.73 16.06 -37.54
C LEU A 292 -25.99 15.46 -38.75
N THR A 293 -24.98 14.61 -38.56
CA THR A 293 -24.11 14.13 -39.64
C THR A 293 -24.91 13.56 -40.82
N ASN A 294 -25.87 12.68 -40.54
CA ASN A 294 -26.70 12.06 -41.57
C ASN A 294 -27.70 13.02 -42.20
N TYR A 295 -28.22 13.96 -41.41
CA TYR A 295 -29.14 14.99 -41.88
C TYR A 295 -28.45 15.93 -42.87
N GLU A 296 -27.26 16.43 -42.51
CA GLU A 296 -26.44 17.29 -43.35
C GLU A 296 -25.97 16.56 -44.62
N ALA A 297 -25.56 15.29 -44.50
CA ALA A 297 -25.21 14.46 -45.65
C ALA A 297 -26.41 14.26 -46.59
N ALA A 298 -27.62 14.04 -46.06
CA ALA A 298 -28.82 13.92 -46.86
C ALA A 298 -29.14 15.23 -47.60
N LEU A 299 -28.99 16.39 -46.96
CA LEU A 299 -29.18 17.69 -47.62
C LEU A 299 -28.14 17.95 -48.72
N ALA A 300 -26.89 17.54 -48.52
CA ALA A 300 -25.81 17.74 -49.48
C ALA A 300 -25.87 16.77 -50.69
N ALA A 301 -26.60 15.66 -50.58
CA ALA A 301 -26.59 14.60 -51.58
C ALA A 301 -27.23 14.97 -52.94
N VAL A 302 -28.09 15.99 -52.98
CA VAL A 302 -28.77 16.42 -54.22
C VAL A 302 -28.80 17.93 -54.34
N THR A 303 -28.27 18.44 -55.45
CA THR A 303 -28.30 19.86 -55.79
C THR A 303 -29.28 20.13 -56.93
N GLN A 304 -29.76 21.37 -57.07
CA GLN A 304 -30.82 21.73 -58.02
C GLN A 304 -30.45 21.43 -59.49
N ASP A 305 -29.17 21.60 -59.84
CA ASP A 305 -28.61 21.35 -61.16
C ASP A 305 -28.62 19.87 -61.56
N MET A 306 -28.69 18.95 -60.58
CA MET A 306 -28.80 17.52 -60.85
C MET A 306 -30.22 17.09 -61.25
N VAL A 307 -31.23 17.95 -61.06
CA VAL A 307 -32.65 17.55 -61.06
C VAL A 307 -33.37 18.06 -62.31
N LYS A 308 -33.89 17.13 -63.12
CA LYS A 308 -34.72 17.40 -64.32
C LYS A 308 -36.16 17.77 -63.96
N SER A 309 -36.76 17.12 -62.96
CA SER A 309 -38.09 17.47 -62.44
C SER A 309 -38.30 17.01 -61.00
N GLY A 310 -39.29 17.60 -60.32
CA GLY A 310 -39.63 17.29 -58.91
C GLY A 310 -38.97 18.18 -57.86
N TRP A 311 -38.08 19.10 -58.26
CA TRP A 311 -37.31 19.96 -57.34
C TRP A 311 -38.18 20.77 -56.37
N THR A 312 -39.24 21.44 -56.86
CA THR A 312 -40.12 22.25 -56.02
C THR A 312 -40.77 21.43 -54.89
N ALA A 313 -41.17 20.19 -55.18
CA ALA A 313 -41.76 19.30 -54.19
C ALA A 313 -40.72 18.82 -53.17
N TYR A 314 -39.53 18.45 -53.63
CA TYR A 314 -38.40 18.09 -52.75
C TYR A 314 -38.04 19.25 -51.82
N LYS A 315 -37.90 20.47 -52.36
CA LYS A 315 -37.59 21.66 -51.57
C LYS A 315 -38.66 21.96 -50.52
N ALA A 316 -39.95 21.78 -50.83
CA ALA A 316 -41.01 21.92 -49.84
C ALA A 316 -40.88 20.90 -48.69
N VAL A 317 -40.43 19.67 -48.97
CA VAL A 317 -40.16 18.67 -47.93
C VAL A 317 -38.96 19.09 -47.08
N VAL A 318 -37.87 19.57 -47.70
CA VAL A 318 -36.69 20.08 -46.96
C VAL A 318 -37.09 21.22 -46.04
N ASP A 319 -37.77 22.24 -46.58
CA ASP A 319 -38.17 23.44 -45.83
C ASP A 319 -39.14 23.10 -44.67
N ALA A 320 -39.94 22.04 -44.80
CA ALA A 320 -40.85 21.56 -43.75
C ALA A 320 -40.18 20.67 -42.67
N ASN A 321 -38.93 20.23 -42.89
CA ASN A 321 -38.21 19.32 -41.99
C ASN A 321 -36.84 19.89 -41.61
N VAL A 322 -36.80 21.19 -41.32
CA VAL A 322 -35.63 21.87 -40.74
C VAL A 322 -35.47 21.44 -39.28
N VAL A 323 -34.31 20.89 -38.95
CA VAL A 323 -33.92 20.51 -37.60
C VAL A 323 -32.57 21.10 -37.24
N THR A 324 -32.29 21.19 -35.95
CA THR A 324 -31.02 21.64 -35.37
C THR A 324 -30.52 20.59 -34.39
N ASN A 325 -29.31 20.76 -33.87
CA ASN A 325 -28.74 19.89 -32.84
C ASN A 325 -29.48 20.00 -31.48
N MET A 326 -30.38 21.00 -31.34
CA MET A 326 -31.27 21.14 -30.19
C MET A 326 -32.57 20.32 -30.33
N ASN A 327 -32.84 19.73 -31.50
CA ASN A 327 -33.92 18.77 -31.64
C ASN A 327 -33.54 17.44 -30.99
N THR A 328 -34.55 16.60 -30.72
CA THR A 328 -34.28 15.22 -30.29
C THR A 328 -33.68 14.42 -31.43
N GLN A 329 -32.84 13.41 -31.14
CA GLN A 329 -32.29 12.55 -32.18
C GLN A 329 -33.39 11.90 -33.03
N THR A 330 -34.51 11.52 -32.42
CA THR A 330 -35.66 10.94 -33.13
C THR A 330 -36.28 11.91 -34.14
N GLU A 331 -36.36 13.21 -33.82
CA GLU A 331 -36.85 14.23 -34.75
C GLU A 331 -35.87 14.44 -35.90
N VAL A 332 -34.57 14.49 -35.62
CA VAL A 332 -33.52 14.58 -36.64
C VAL A 332 -33.56 13.37 -37.57
N ASP A 333 -33.66 12.17 -37.03
CA ASP A 333 -33.76 10.92 -37.81
C ASP A 333 -35.04 10.90 -38.67
N ALA A 334 -36.17 11.35 -38.12
CA ALA A 334 -37.43 11.43 -38.85
C ALA A 334 -37.39 12.46 -39.99
N ALA A 335 -36.78 13.64 -39.75
CA ALA A 335 -36.55 14.65 -40.77
C ALA A 335 -35.65 14.11 -41.88
N THR A 336 -34.54 13.48 -41.51
CA THR A 336 -33.59 12.83 -42.42
C THR A 336 -34.29 11.78 -43.30
N ALA A 337 -35.10 10.90 -42.70
CA ALA A 337 -35.83 9.87 -43.43
C ALA A 337 -36.81 10.46 -44.46
N LYS A 338 -37.52 11.55 -44.13
CA LYS A 338 -38.41 12.24 -45.06
C LYS A 338 -37.66 12.88 -46.22
N ILE A 339 -36.50 13.49 -45.96
CA ILE A 339 -35.64 14.06 -47.01
C ILE A 339 -35.14 12.96 -47.95
N LEU A 340 -34.61 11.86 -47.42
CA LEU A 340 -34.15 10.71 -48.20
C LEU A 340 -35.30 10.08 -49.02
N ALA A 341 -36.52 10.03 -48.47
CA ALA A 341 -37.69 9.54 -49.19
C ALA A 341 -38.08 10.47 -50.35
N ALA A 342 -38.04 11.79 -50.13
CA ALA A 342 -38.35 12.77 -51.17
C ALA A 342 -37.30 12.77 -52.30
N GLN A 343 -36.03 12.52 -51.98
CA GLN A 343 -34.97 12.34 -52.99
C GLN A 343 -35.27 11.21 -53.97
N LYS A 344 -35.86 10.10 -53.49
CA LYS A 344 -36.22 8.96 -54.35
C LYS A 344 -37.33 9.29 -55.36
N SER A 345 -38.06 10.39 -55.16
CA SER A 345 -39.11 10.85 -56.09
C SER A 345 -38.59 11.85 -57.12
N LEU A 346 -37.32 12.25 -57.06
CA LEU A 346 -36.72 13.15 -58.03
C LEU A 346 -36.40 12.43 -59.35
N VAL A 347 -36.59 13.14 -60.46
CA VAL A 347 -36.07 12.72 -61.76
C VAL A 347 -34.79 13.49 -62.00
N LEU A 348 -33.66 12.80 -62.03
CA LEU A 348 -32.35 13.40 -62.25
C LEU A 348 -32.04 13.55 -63.75
N TYR A 349 -31.18 14.51 -64.09
CA TYR A 349 -30.51 14.49 -65.39
C TYR A 349 -29.63 13.24 -65.49
N SER A 350 -29.45 12.74 -66.71
CA SER A 350 -28.45 11.70 -66.97
C SER A 350 -27.09 12.21 -66.52
N ASP A 351 -26.30 11.40 -65.82
CA ASP A 351 -24.91 11.74 -65.53
C ASP A 351 -24.12 11.70 -66.85
N LEU A 352 -23.95 12.88 -67.45
CA LEU A 352 -23.24 13.06 -68.71
C LEU A 352 -21.72 13.18 -68.49
N THR A 353 -21.17 12.94 -67.29
CA THR A 353 -19.72 13.13 -67.05
C THR A 353 -18.85 12.30 -68.00
N ASN A 354 -19.16 11.01 -68.16
CA ASN A 354 -18.42 10.14 -69.07
C ASN A 354 -18.76 10.44 -70.54
N PHE A 355 -19.99 10.85 -70.82
CA PHE A 355 -20.39 11.29 -72.16
C PHE A 355 -19.62 12.55 -72.57
N ASN A 356 -19.55 13.56 -71.72
CA ASN A 356 -18.84 14.81 -71.95
C ASN A 356 -17.33 14.59 -72.04
N LYS A 357 -16.74 13.70 -71.22
CA LYS A 357 -15.34 13.27 -71.39
C LYS A 357 -15.10 12.61 -72.75
N ALA A 358 -16.03 11.75 -73.18
CA ALA A 358 -15.97 11.17 -74.51
C ALA A 358 -16.06 12.27 -75.56
N ILE A 359 -17.07 13.14 -75.56
CA ILE A 359 -17.23 14.21 -76.56
C ILE A 359 -16.04 15.20 -76.57
N ALA A 360 -15.44 15.50 -75.43
CA ALA A 360 -14.28 16.40 -75.35
C ALA A 360 -13.09 15.92 -76.19
N LEU A 361 -12.85 14.60 -76.26
CA LEU A 361 -11.82 14.01 -77.13
C LEU A 361 -12.13 14.27 -78.61
N TYR A 362 -13.38 14.11 -79.02
CA TYR A 362 -13.83 14.42 -80.38
C TYR A 362 -13.69 15.92 -80.69
N VAL A 363 -14.08 16.81 -79.79
CA VAL A 363 -13.90 18.27 -79.96
C VAL A 363 -12.43 18.66 -80.09
N GLN A 364 -11.55 18.00 -79.31
CA GLN A 364 -10.12 18.31 -79.29
C GLN A 364 -9.41 17.91 -80.58
N TYR A 365 -9.71 16.73 -81.13
CA TYR A 365 -8.96 16.17 -82.26
C TYR A 365 -9.72 16.20 -83.59
N GLY A 366 -11.03 16.45 -83.56
CA GLY A 366 -11.89 16.53 -84.74
C GLY A 366 -12.13 15.16 -85.41
N PRO A 367 -12.85 15.15 -86.55
CA PRO A 367 -13.24 13.92 -87.25
C PRO A 367 -12.06 13.21 -87.93
N ASP A 368 -10.94 13.90 -88.14
CA ASP A 368 -9.78 13.37 -88.87
C ASP A 368 -8.87 12.57 -87.93
N ALA A 369 -8.74 11.28 -88.20
CA ALA A 369 -7.86 10.38 -87.45
C ALA A 369 -6.38 10.77 -87.50
N ALA A 370 -5.93 11.55 -88.49
CA ALA A 370 -4.56 12.05 -88.55
C ALA A 370 -4.21 13.01 -87.39
N ASN A 371 -5.22 13.60 -86.75
CA ASN A 371 -5.06 14.56 -85.66
C ASN A 371 -5.18 13.93 -84.27
N ALA A 372 -5.63 12.67 -84.16
CA ALA A 372 -5.92 12.01 -82.90
C ALA A 372 -4.81 11.02 -82.46
N PRO A 373 -4.59 10.80 -81.15
CA PRO A 373 -3.55 9.89 -80.65
C PRO A 373 -3.92 8.39 -80.74
N TYR A 374 -4.83 8.02 -81.65
CA TYR A 374 -5.39 6.67 -81.81
C TYR A 374 -5.26 6.17 -83.26
N THR A 375 -5.39 4.87 -83.50
CA THR A 375 -5.30 4.34 -84.88
C THR A 375 -6.52 4.75 -85.71
N SER A 376 -6.35 4.92 -87.02
CA SER A 376 -7.45 5.36 -87.89
C SER A 376 -8.67 4.45 -87.86
N SER A 377 -8.45 3.13 -87.69
CA SER A 377 -9.54 2.16 -87.56
C SER A 377 -10.38 2.39 -86.30
N THR A 378 -9.76 2.61 -85.14
CA THR A 378 -10.50 2.80 -83.88
C THR A 378 -11.05 4.21 -83.73
N TRP A 379 -10.36 5.23 -84.26
CA TRP A 379 -10.83 6.62 -84.23
C TRP A 379 -12.07 6.82 -85.11
N ASN A 380 -12.06 6.31 -86.34
CA ASN A 380 -13.19 6.48 -87.27
C ASN A 380 -14.48 5.83 -86.72
N SER A 381 -14.41 4.66 -86.09
CA SER A 381 -15.58 4.06 -85.45
C SER A 381 -16.06 4.81 -84.21
N TYR A 382 -15.16 5.50 -83.51
CA TYR A 382 -15.50 6.33 -82.36
C TYR A 382 -16.12 7.67 -82.79
N THR A 383 -15.60 8.32 -83.84
CA THR A 383 -16.15 9.56 -84.41
C THR A 383 -17.55 9.33 -84.97
N GLU A 384 -17.78 8.23 -85.71
CA GLU A 384 -19.12 7.85 -86.20
C GLU A 384 -20.13 7.71 -85.06
N LYS A 385 -19.73 7.09 -83.94
CA LYS A 385 -20.58 7.01 -82.74
C LYS A 385 -20.84 8.40 -82.15
N CYS A 386 -19.82 9.24 -81.95
CA CYS A 386 -20.01 10.59 -81.40
C CYS A 386 -20.96 11.43 -82.27
N GLU A 387 -20.81 11.37 -83.59
CA GLU A 387 -21.67 12.09 -84.54
C GLU A 387 -23.12 11.56 -84.52
N SER A 388 -23.32 10.24 -84.36
CA SER A 388 -24.67 9.68 -84.20
C SER A 388 -25.37 10.19 -82.92
N TYR A 389 -24.65 10.35 -81.81
CA TYR A 389 -25.22 10.84 -80.54
C TYR A 389 -25.37 12.37 -80.50
N GLY A 390 -24.59 13.12 -81.30
CA GLY A 390 -24.68 14.58 -81.43
C GLY A 390 -25.98 15.11 -82.05
N THR A 391 -26.88 14.21 -82.44
CA THR A 391 -28.20 14.54 -83.03
C THR A 391 -29.38 14.32 -82.08
N LEU A 392 -29.15 13.85 -80.84
CA LEU A 392 -30.21 13.68 -79.84
C LEU A 392 -30.61 15.03 -79.23
N THR A 393 -31.91 15.34 -79.27
CA THR A 393 -32.47 16.64 -78.84
C THR A 393 -32.95 16.70 -77.40
N ASP A 394 -33.01 15.57 -76.70
CA ASP A 394 -33.40 15.51 -75.30
C ASP A 394 -32.24 14.92 -74.48
N GLY A 395 -31.51 15.82 -73.80
CA GLY A 395 -30.29 15.49 -73.03
C GLY A 395 -30.40 14.35 -72.04
#